data_AF-A0AAW9EGX0-F1
#
_entry.id   AF-A0AAW9EGX0-F1
#
_cell.length_a   1.000
_cell.length_b   1.000
_cell.length_c   1.000
_cell.angle_alpha   90.00
_cell.angle_beta   90.00
_cell.angle_gamma   90.00
#
_symmetry.space_group_name_H-M   'P 1'
#
loop_
_entity.id
_entity.type
_entity.pdbx_description
1 polymer ?
#
loop_
_entity_poly.entity_id
_entity_poly.type
_entity_poly.pdbx_seq_one_letter_code
_entity_poly.pdbx_strand_id
1 'polypeptide(L)'
;RTHTEIHDMAQRLLPHFQAYYGDNYHITISSCASQIGSGSLPIEILPSEALTFAAKDGKGSQLDALAAHCRNLEKPIIGRIT
;
A
#
# COMPACT_ATOMS: atom_id res chain seq x y z
N ARG A 1 9.75 3.96 -14.79
CA ARG A 1 10.39 2.96 -13.92
C ARG A 1 9.99 1.59 -14.41
N THR A 2 10.90 0.63 -14.44
CA THR A 2 10.56 -0.75 -14.77
C THR A 2 9.84 -1.41 -13.60
N HIS A 3 9.11 -2.49 -13.85
CA HIS A 3 8.49 -3.29 -12.80
C HIS A 3 9.52 -3.73 -11.74
N THR A 4 10.70 -4.16 -12.17
CA THR A 4 11.81 -4.56 -11.30
C THR A 4 12.26 -3.44 -10.37
N GLU A 5 12.40 -2.21 -10.88
CA GLU A 5 12.78 -1.06 -10.04
C GLU A 5 11.73 -0.76 -8.95
N ILE A 6 10.45 -0.95 -9.25
CA ILE A 6 9.36 -0.77 -8.28
C ILE A 6 9.40 -1.88 -7.23
N HIS A 7 9.66 -3.12 -7.66
CA HIS A 7 9.83 -4.27 -6.75
C HIS A 7 11.02 -4.07 -5.80
N ASP A 8 12.18 -3.69 -6.30
CA ASP A 8 13.38 -3.43 -5.49
C ASP A 8 13.16 -2.29 -4.48
N MET A 9 12.35 -1.29 -4.85
CA MET A 9 11.92 -0.26 -3.91
C MET A 9 11.00 -0.81 -2.82
N ALA A 10 10.01 -1.61 -3.20
CA ALA A 10 9.09 -2.22 -2.23
C ALA A 10 9.84 -3.13 -1.26
N GLN A 11 10.80 -3.93 -1.73
CA GLN A 11 11.67 -4.76 -0.91
C GLN A 11 12.51 -3.95 0.09
N ARG A 12 13.06 -2.81 -0.33
CA ARG A 12 13.81 -1.91 0.57
C ARG A 12 12.94 -1.29 1.64
N LEU A 13 11.68 -0.97 1.32
CA LEU A 13 10.75 -0.36 2.27
C LEU A 13 10.17 -1.37 3.26
N LEU A 14 9.88 -2.59 2.80
CA LEU A 14 9.22 -3.65 3.57
C LEU A 14 9.74 -3.83 5.01
N PRO A 15 11.05 -3.99 5.29
CA PRO A 15 11.54 -4.21 6.65
C PRO A 15 11.27 -3.01 7.57
N HIS A 16 11.27 -1.78 7.05
CA HIS A 16 10.97 -0.59 7.85
C HIS A 16 9.51 -0.55 8.29
N PHE A 17 8.60 -0.92 7.39
CA PHE A 17 7.19 -1.02 7.72
C PHE A 17 6.90 -2.18 8.67
N GLN A 18 7.55 -3.34 8.46
CA GLN A 18 7.44 -4.49 9.36
C GLN A 18 7.97 -4.17 10.76
N ALA A 19 9.06 -3.42 10.88
CA ALA A 19 9.58 -3.00 12.18
C ALA A 19 8.62 -2.06 12.94
N TYR A 20 7.92 -1.17 12.23
CA TYR A 20 7.07 -0.16 12.86
C TYR A 20 5.63 -0.64 13.12
N TYR A 21 5.05 -1.40 12.18
CA TYR A 21 3.65 -1.82 12.22
C TYR A 21 3.47 -3.32 12.47
N GLY A 22 4.56 -4.09 12.50
CA GLY A 22 4.55 -5.55 12.50
C GLY A 22 3.91 -6.18 13.73
N ASP A 23 3.72 -5.46 14.83
CA ASP A 23 2.99 -5.98 16.00
C ASP A 23 1.52 -6.25 15.66
N ASN A 24 0.88 -5.28 14.98
CA ASN A 24 -0.57 -5.29 14.73
C ASN A 24 -0.94 -5.78 13.32
N TYR A 25 -0.03 -5.65 12.36
CA TYR A 25 -0.31 -5.92 10.95
C TYR A 25 0.64 -6.96 10.36
N HIS A 26 0.11 -7.79 9.45
CA HIS A 26 0.91 -8.51 8.48
C HIS A 26 1.13 -7.60 7.27
N ILE A 27 2.39 -7.39 6.90
CA ILE A 27 2.79 -6.46 5.83
C ILE A 27 3.56 -7.22 4.79
N THR A 28 3.09 -7.15 3.55
CA THR A 28 3.61 -7.90 2.41
C THR A 28 3.69 -7.01 1.18
N ILE A 29 4.46 -7.46 0.20
CA ILE A 29 4.43 -6.91 -1.15
C ILE A 29 3.41 -7.70 -1.95
N SER A 30 2.52 -7.01 -2.65
CA SER A 30 1.56 -7.61 -3.57
C SER A 30 1.66 -6.93 -4.92
N SER A 31 1.69 -7.74 -5.99
CA SER A 31 1.54 -7.23 -7.34
C SER A 31 0.18 -6.57 -7.50
N CYS A 32 0.16 -5.45 -8.22
CA CYS A 32 -1.05 -4.70 -8.50
C CYS A 32 -1.00 -4.07 -9.89
N ALA A 33 -2.19 -3.76 -10.40
CA ALA A 33 -2.37 -3.00 -11.62
C ALA A 33 -2.54 -1.52 -11.26
N SER A 34 -1.78 -0.65 -11.91
CA SER A 34 -1.94 0.80 -11.83
C SER A 34 -2.46 1.35 -13.15
N GLN A 35 -3.26 2.41 -13.10
CA GLN A 35 -3.77 3.08 -14.28
C GLN A 35 -3.21 4.49 -14.35
N ILE A 36 -2.80 4.92 -15.54
CA ILE A 36 -2.48 6.32 -15.80
C ILE A 36 -3.79 7.09 -16.04
N GLY A 37 -4.02 8.15 -15.26
CA GLY A 37 -5.15 9.07 -15.39
C GLY A 37 -6.25 8.85 -14.36
N SER A 38 -6.75 9.94 -13.78
CA SER A 38 -7.73 9.95 -12.67
C SER A 38 -9.18 9.62 -13.07
N GLY A 39 -9.38 8.92 -14.20
CA GLY A 39 -10.68 8.33 -14.57
C GLY A 39 -11.47 9.00 -15.69
N SER A 40 -10.94 9.08 -16.93
CA SER A 40 -11.80 9.44 -18.08
C SER A 40 -11.52 8.70 -19.39
N LEU A 41 -10.44 7.93 -19.52
CA LEU A 41 -10.29 6.89 -20.56
C LEU A 41 -9.36 5.77 -20.03
N PRO A 42 -9.60 4.48 -20.37
CA PRO A 42 -8.70 3.39 -20.01
C PRO A 42 -7.48 3.45 -20.93
N ILE A 43 -6.48 4.24 -20.54
CA ILE A 43 -5.35 4.57 -21.41
C ILE A 43 -4.26 3.49 -21.32
N GLU A 44 -3.99 2.93 -20.14
CA GLU A 44 -3.03 1.82 -20.00
C GLU A 44 -3.11 1.20 -18.60
N ILE A 45 -3.09 -0.13 -18.50
CA ILE A 45 -2.91 -0.85 -17.25
C ILE A 45 -1.43 -1.24 -17.14
N LEU A 46 -0.76 -0.74 -16.11
CA LEU A 46 0.66 -0.97 -15.88
C LEU A 46 0.89 -1.89 -14.68
N PRO A 47 1.71 -2.95 -14.83
CA PRO A 47 2.18 -3.75 -13.70
C PRO A 47 2.91 -2.89 -12.67
N SER A 48 2.60 -3.10 -11.39
CA SER A 48 3.18 -2.38 -10.26
C SER A 48 3.21 -3.28 -9.02
N GLU A 49 3.80 -2.78 -7.95
CA GLU A 49 3.84 -3.42 -6.63
C GLU A 49 3.24 -2.49 -5.57
N ALA A 50 2.63 -3.08 -4.54
CA ALA A 50 2.06 -2.37 -3.40
C ALA A 50 2.51 -3.00 -2.08
N LEU A 51 2.72 -2.17 -1.06
CA LEU A 51 2.79 -2.65 0.33
C LEU A 51 1.38 -2.77 0.87
N THR A 52 0.98 -3.97 1.26
CA THR A 52 -0.36 -4.28 1.76
C THR A 52 -0.35 -4.55 3.24
N PHE A 53 -1.37 -4.06 3.95
CA PHE A 53 -1.56 -4.27 5.38
C PHE A 53 -2.76 -5.18 5.60
N ALA A 54 -2.58 -6.23 6.38
CA ALA A 54 -3.67 -7.04 6.92
C ALA A 54 -3.63 -7.00 8.44
N ALA A 55 -4.74 -6.62 9.07
CA ALA A 55 -4.84 -6.62 10.53
C ALA A 55 -4.76 -8.05 11.07
N LYS A 56 -3.85 -8.32 12.01
CA LYS A 56 -3.66 -9.67 12.56
C LYS A 56 -4.84 -10.16 13.39
N ASP A 57 -5.62 -9.24 13.94
CA ASP A 57 -6.84 -9.55 14.68
C ASP A 57 -8.05 -9.82 13.77
N GLY A 58 -7.87 -9.69 12.45
CA GLY A 58 -8.90 -9.88 11.43
C GLY A 58 -9.97 -8.78 11.39
N LYS A 59 -9.81 -7.68 12.15
CA LYS A 59 -10.83 -6.63 12.26
C LYS A 59 -10.60 -5.53 11.23
N GLY A 60 -11.58 -5.31 10.35
CA GLY A 60 -11.55 -4.21 9.38
C GLY A 60 -11.45 -2.82 10.01
N SER A 61 -12.02 -2.63 11.21
CA SER A 61 -11.95 -1.36 11.94
C SER A 61 -10.52 -0.89 12.24
N GLN A 62 -9.58 -1.83 12.35
CA GLN A 62 -8.16 -1.51 12.57
C GLN A 62 -7.50 -0.94 11.30
N LEU A 63 -7.94 -1.39 10.12
CA LEU A 63 -7.54 -0.83 8.83
C LEU A 63 -8.18 0.54 8.58
N ASP A 64 -9.45 0.72 8.97
CA ASP A 64 -10.12 2.02 8.91
C ASP A 64 -9.42 3.06 9.79
N ALA A 65 -9.04 2.68 11.01
CA ALA A 65 -8.29 3.52 11.93
C ALA A 65 -6.92 3.90 11.36
N LEU A 66 -6.20 2.94 10.77
CA LEU A 66 -4.93 3.19 10.09
C LEU A 66 -5.11 4.19 8.93
N ALA A 67 -6.11 3.98 8.08
CA ALA A 67 -6.38 4.87 6.95
C ALA A 67 -6.82 6.27 7.39
N ALA A 68 -7.55 6.39 8.50
CA ALA A 68 -7.88 7.68 9.10
C ALA A 68 -6.62 8.39 9.65
N HIS A 69 -5.75 7.66 10.35
CA HIS A 69 -4.49 8.19 10.86
C HIS A 69 -3.59 8.70 9.73
N CYS A 70 -3.38 7.88 8.69
CA CYS A 70 -2.57 8.22 7.51
C CYS A 70 -3.08 9.47 6.78
N ARG A 71 -4.41 9.67 6.71
CA ARG A 71 -5.02 10.87 6.11
C ARG A 71 -4.81 12.14 6.93
N ASN A 72 -4.62 12.02 8.24
CA ASN A 72 -4.47 13.13 9.18
C ASN A 72 -3.00 13.52 9.45
N LEU A 73 -2.03 12.85 8.81
CA LEU A 73 -0.63 13.27 8.85
C LEU A 73 -0.45 14.62 8.15
N GLU A 74 0.59 15.37 8.54
CA GLU A 74 0.96 16.64 7.90
C GLU A 74 1.08 16.50 6.37
N LYS A 75 1.61 15.35 5.92
CA LYS A 75 1.57 14.91 4.53
C LYS A 75 0.67 13.68 4.43
N PRO A 76 -0.58 13.83 3.95
CA PRO A 76 -1.53 12.72 3.91
C PRO A 76 -1.03 11.56 3.04
N ILE A 77 -1.16 10.34 3.57
CA ILE A 77 -0.90 9.10 2.83
C ILE A 77 -2.25 8.47 2.50
N ILE A 78 -2.56 8.33 1.21
CA ILE A 78 -3.82 7.76 0.72
C ILE A 78 -3.56 6.37 0.16
N GLY A 79 -4.35 5.40 0.59
CA GLY A 79 -4.32 4.03 0.10
C GLY A 79 -5.71 3.54 -0.30
N ARG A 80 -5.78 2.29 -0.76
CA ARG A 80 -7.02 1.58 -1.09
C ARG A 80 -7.32 0.53 -0.03
N ILE A 81 -8.57 0.46 0.42
CA ILE A 81 -9.08 -0.60 1.30
C ILE A 81 -9.98 -1.50 0.46
N THR A 82 -9.82 -2.82 0.57
CA THR A 82 -10.67 -3.84 -0.08
C THR A 82 -10.90 -5.03 0.81
#